data_AF-A0A2E3F2N7-F1
#
_entry.id   AF-A0A2E3F2N7-F1
#
_cell.length_a   1.000
_cell.length_b   1.000
_cell.length_c   1.000
_cell.angle_alpha   90.00
_cell.angle_beta   90.00
_cell.angle_gamma   90.00
#
_symmetry.space_group_name_H-M   'P 1'
#
loop_
_entity.id
_entity.type
_entity.pdbx_description
1 polymer ?
#
loop_
_entity_poly.entity_id
_entity_poly.type
_entity_poly.pdbx_seq_one_letter_code
_entity_poly.pdbx_strand_id
1 'polypeptide(L)'
;MTVFQFIYISLLSTTAMSLFSLLLGAILGKPMLEPYWLNAVILHKKTIKHGLGWILHYTAGLGFLYILMGLEPWLTSLPAFNMLWAGLLEGLMGIGMWQVLFWLAHKPENLPLLTYYINLLIAHIVFAAVALSMF
;
A
#
# COMPACT_ATOMS: atom_id res chain seq x y z
N MET A 1 19.05 -11.24 -3.98
CA MET A 1 18.81 -9.80 -4.18
C MET A 1 19.76 -8.98 -3.30
N THR A 2 20.32 -7.88 -3.81
CA THR A 2 21.13 -6.94 -3.02
C THR A 2 20.26 -5.92 -2.27
N VAL A 3 20.79 -5.24 -1.25
CA VAL A 3 20.08 -4.19 -0.52
C VAL A 3 19.62 -3.05 -1.44
N PHE A 4 20.46 -2.66 -2.41
CA PHE A 4 20.11 -1.62 -3.39
C PHE A 4 18.93 -2.03 -4.27
N GLN A 5 18.92 -3.28 -4.75
CA GLN A 5 17.79 -3.81 -5.52
C GLN A 5 16.50 -3.85 -4.69
N PHE A 6 16.58 -4.28 -3.43
CA PHE A 6 15.44 -4.32 -2.52
C PHE A 6 14.81 -2.93 -2.33
N ILE A 7 15.63 -1.92 -2.03
CA ILE A 7 15.15 -0.54 -1.86
C ILE A 7 14.55 -0.03 -3.17
N TYR A 8 15.22 -0.28 -4.30
CA TYR A 8 14.75 0.17 -5.61
C TYR A 8 13.38 -0.40 -5.99
N ILE A 9 13.20 -1.72 -5.83
CA ILE A 9 11.92 -2.40 -6.10
C ILE A 9 10.84 -1.86 -5.17
N SER A 10 11.13 -1.72 -3.87
CA SER A 10 10.16 -1.20 -2.90
C SER A 10 9.70 0.22 -3.24
N LEU A 11 10.64 1.09 -3.62
CA LEU A 11 10.32 2.46 -4.03
C LEU A 11 9.43 2.48 -5.27
N LEU A 12 9.75 1.68 -6.30
CA LEU A 12 8.96 1.61 -7.52
C LEU A 12 7.56 1.04 -7.27
N SER A 13 7.45 -0.09 -6.57
CA SER A 13 6.16 -0.72 -6.27
C SER A 13 5.29 0.18 -5.40
N THR A 14 5.87 0.82 -4.37
CA THR A 14 5.15 1.79 -3.52
C THR A 14 4.69 3.00 -4.33
N THR A 15 5.52 3.51 -5.24
CA THR A 15 5.17 4.62 -6.12
C THR A 15 4.01 4.22 -7.04
N ALA A 16 4.07 3.03 -7.65
CA ALA A 16 3.04 2.55 -8.57
C ALA A 16 1.67 2.41 -7.87
N MET A 17 1.61 1.82 -6.68
CA MET A 17 0.35 1.74 -5.93
C MET A 17 -0.15 3.12 -5.48
N SER A 18 0.77 4.04 -5.14
CA SER A 18 0.40 5.43 -4.77
C SER A 18 -0.19 6.19 -5.96
N LEU A 19 0.37 5.99 -7.16
CA LEU A 19 -0.17 6.54 -8.41
C LEU A 19 -1.56 5.97 -8.70
N PHE A 20 -1.77 4.67 -8.50
CA PHE A 20 -3.10 4.07 -8.61
C PHE A 20 -4.10 4.74 -7.65
N SER A 21 -3.75 4.87 -6.36
CA SER A 21 -4.59 5.51 -5.35
C SER A 21 -4.87 6.99 -5.69
N LEU A 22 -3.89 7.70 -6.24
CA LEU A 22 -4.08 9.08 -6.73
C LEU A 22 -5.08 9.15 -7.89
N LEU A 23 -4.94 8.27 -8.89
CA LEU A 23 -5.82 8.21 -10.05
C LEU A 23 -7.25 7.86 -9.64
N LEU A 24 -7.43 6.83 -8.80
CA LEU A 24 -8.74 6.45 -8.30
C LEU A 24 -9.37 7.58 -7.48
N GLY A 25 -8.58 8.27 -6.66
CA GLY A 25 -9.05 9.42 -5.90
C GLY A 25 -9.52 10.58 -6.79
N ALA A 26 -8.82 10.83 -7.89
CA ALA A 26 -9.23 11.83 -8.88
C ALA A 26 -10.55 11.44 -9.58
N ILE A 27 -10.70 10.17 -9.98
CA ILE A 27 -11.92 9.64 -10.62
C ILE A 27 -13.13 9.74 -9.68
N LEU A 28 -12.94 9.41 -8.40
CA LEU A 28 -14.01 9.36 -7.41
C LEU A 28 -14.28 10.71 -6.72
N GLY A 29 -13.45 11.73 -6.95
CA GLY A 29 -13.52 13.01 -6.26
C GLY A 29 -13.29 12.91 -4.74
N LYS A 30 -12.51 11.92 -4.29
CA LYS A 30 -12.29 11.63 -2.86
C LYS A 30 -10.81 11.31 -2.61
N PRO A 31 -10.22 11.71 -1.46
CA PRO A 31 -8.84 11.37 -1.16
C PRO A 31 -8.71 9.87 -0.89
N MET A 32 -7.95 9.17 -1.74
CA MET A 32 -7.65 7.73 -1.61
C MET A 32 -6.17 7.45 -1.32
N LEU A 33 -5.32 8.47 -1.44
CA LEU A 33 -3.89 8.34 -1.19
C LEU A 33 -3.60 8.09 0.30
N GLU A 34 -2.79 7.08 0.60
CA GLU A 34 -2.49 6.59 1.94
C GLU A 34 -1.76 7.63 2.81
N PRO A 35 -0.71 8.34 2.32
CA PRO A 35 -0.09 9.46 3.03
C PRO A 35 -1.06 10.52 3.56
N TYR A 36 -2.14 10.81 2.84
CA TYR A 36 -3.16 11.77 3.28
C TYR A 36 -3.85 11.28 4.55
N TRP A 37 -4.26 10.01 4.58
CA TRP A 37 -4.94 9.42 5.71
C TRP A 37 -4.00 9.12 6.87
N LEU A 38 -2.74 8.76 6.59
CA LEU A 38 -1.72 8.59 7.64
C LEU A 38 -1.49 9.91 8.38
N ASN A 39 -1.36 11.03 7.65
CA ASN A 39 -1.28 12.35 8.26
C ASN A 39 -2.57 12.72 9.01
N ALA A 40 -3.74 12.32 8.50
CA ALA A 40 -5.02 12.58 9.17
C ALA A 40 -5.16 11.81 10.49
N VAL A 41 -4.62 10.59 10.58
CA VAL A 41 -4.70 9.74 11.78
C VAL A 41 -3.64 10.12 12.82
N ILE A 42 -2.41 10.38 12.38
CA ILE A 42 -1.27 10.54 13.29
C ILE A 42 -1.12 11.99 13.73
N LEU A 43 -1.45 12.94 12.84
CA LEU A 43 -1.21 14.37 13.06
C LEU A 43 -2.48 15.20 13.07
N HIS A 44 -3.65 14.58 12.90
CA HIS A 44 -4.94 15.27 12.68
C HIS A 44 -4.91 16.25 11.50
N LYS A 45 -4.01 16.06 10.53
CA LYS A 45 -3.82 16.94 9.37
C LYS A 45 -4.21 16.22 8.08
N LYS A 46 -5.32 16.63 7.49
CA LYS A 46 -5.83 16.12 6.21
C LYS A 46 -5.08 16.73 5.02
N THR A 47 -3.82 16.34 4.84
CA THR A 47 -2.96 16.87 3.77
C THR A 47 -1.91 15.87 3.31
N ILE A 48 -1.48 15.99 2.05
CA ILE A 48 -0.33 15.25 1.50
C ILE A 48 1.00 16.00 1.67
N LYS A 49 0.95 17.27 2.07
CA LYS A 49 2.14 18.14 2.15
C LYS A 49 3.05 17.81 3.33
N HIS A 50 2.53 17.09 4.32
CA HIS A 50 3.31 16.71 5.48
C HIS A 50 4.10 15.43 5.19
N GLY A 51 5.42 15.50 5.34
CA GLY A 51 6.34 14.43 4.96
C GLY A 51 6.17 13.13 5.77
N LEU A 52 5.67 13.21 7.01
CA LEU A 52 5.54 12.02 7.87
C LEU A 52 4.69 10.90 7.25
N GLY A 53 3.53 11.23 6.68
CA GLY A 53 2.68 10.24 6.00
C GLY A 53 3.39 9.55 4.85
N TRP A 54 4.24 10.27 4.10
CA TRP A 54 5.06 9.69 3.04
C TRP A 54 6.16 8.78 3.59
N ILE A 55 6.88 9.24 4.62
CA ILE A 55 7.94 8.45 5.26
C ILE A 55 7.36 7.12 5.77
N LEU A 56 6.22 7.16 6.46
CA LEU A 56 5.56 5.96 6.97
C LEU A 56 5.06 5.05 5.86
N HIS A 57 4.50 5.62 4.78
CA HIS A 57 4.02 4.86 3.63
C HIS A 57 5.15 4.10 2.93
N TYR A 58 6.26 4.76 2.63
CA TYR A 58 7.43 4.09 2.02
C TYR A 58 8.12 3.12 2.98
N THR A 59 8.09 3.38 4.29
CA THR A 59 8.57 2.42 5.29
C THR A 59 7.69 1.17 5.32
N ALA A 60 6.37 1.32 5.25
CA ALA A 60 5.45 0.19 5.13
C ALA A 60 5.69 -0.59 3.82
N GLY A 61 5.95 0.11 2.71
CA GLY A 61 6.31 -0.51 1.43
C GLY A 61 7.57 -1.39 1.50
N LEU A 62 8.57 -1.04 2.33
CA LEU A 62 9.71 -1.92 2.60
C LEU A 62 9.28 -3.19 3.35
N GLY A 63 8.38 -3.04 4.33
CA GLY A 63 7.81 -4.16 5.08
C GLY A 63 7.00 -5.13 4.20
N PHE A 64 6.13 -4.60 3.34
CA PHE A 64 5.37 -5.40 2.37
C PHE A 64 6.29 -6.17 1.42
N LEU A 65 7.28 -5.49 0.81
CA LEU A 65 8.23 -6.17 -0.06
C LEU A 65 8.99 -7.30 0.67
N TYR A 66 9.39 -7.07 1.92
CA TYR A 66 10.05 -8.10 2.73
C TYR A 66 9.17 -9.33 2.93
N ILE A 67 7.89 -9.14 3.22
CA ILE A 67 6.91 -10.23 3.35
C ILE A 67 6.76 -10.96 2.01
N LEU A 68 6.61 -10.22 0.91
CA LEU A 68 6.45 -10.77 -0.44
C LEU A 68 7.66 -11.61 -0.87
N MET A 69 8.89 -11.18 -0.57
CA MET A 69 10.10 -11.97 -0.80
C MET A 69 10.10 -13.30 -0.07
N GLY A 70 9.56 -13.35 1.16
CA GLY A 70 9.43 -14.61 1.91
C GLY A 70 8.43 -15.58 1.28
N LEU A 71 7.46 -15.05 0.53
CA LEU A 71 6.46 -15.83 -0.19
C LEU A 71 6.93 -16.25 -1.59
N GLU A 72 7.88 -15.53 -2.19
CA GLU A 72 8.39 -15.75 -3.55
C GLU A 72 8.73 -17.22 -3.89
N PRO A 73 9.39 -18.01 -3.03
CA PRO A 73 9.71 -19.41 -3.34
C PRO A 73 8.48 -20.31 -3.54
N TRP A 74 7.31 -19.86 -3.08
CA TRP A 74 6.03 -20.56 -3.21
C TRP A 74 5.20 -20.08 -4.41
N LEU A 75 5.64 -18.99 -5.08
CA LEU A 75 4.97 -18.37 -6.23
C LEU A 75 5.52 -18.93 -7.56
N THR A 76 5.57 -20.26 -7.69
CA THR A 76 6.28 -20.95 -8.79
C THR A 76 5.43 -21.25 -10.03
N SER A 77 4.10 -21.04 -9.98
CA SER A 77 3.20 -21.36 -11.11
C SER A 77 2.25 -20.21 -11.46
N LEU A 78 2.02 -19.95 -12.76
CA LEU A 78 1.13 -18.90 -13.29
C LEU A 78 1.40 -17.47 -12.77
N PRO A 79 2.31 -16.71 -13.42
CA PRO A 79 2.73 -15.38 -12.95
C PRO A 79 1.58 -14.41 -12.64
N ALA A 80 0.58 -14.33 -13.52
CA ALA A 80 -0.56 -13.43 -13.33
C ALA A 80 -1.45 -13.81 -12.13
N PHE A 81 -1.62 -15.12 -11.87
CA PHE A 81 -2.40 -15.61 -10.74
C PHE A 81 -1.68 -15.33 -9.42
N ASN A 82 -0.36 -15.50 -9.39
CA ASN A 82 0.47 -15.20 -8.23
C ASN A 82 0.47 -13.71 -7.88
N MET A 83 0.54 -12.83 -8.89
CA MET A 83 0.44 -11.39 -8.68
C MET A 83 -0.90 -10.99 -8.06
N LEU A 84 -2.00 -11.58 -8.54
CA LEU A 84 -3.32 -11.33 -7.98
C LEU A 84 -3.42 -11.82 -6.52
N TRP A 85 -3.02 -13.06 -6.25
CA TRP A 85 -3.12 -13.63 -4.89
C TRP A 85 -2.21 -12.96 -3.89
N ALA A 86 -0.95 -12.72 -4.24
CA ALA A 86 -0.01 -12.01 -3.39
C ALA A 86 -0.54 -10.62 -3.05
N GLY A 87 -1.01 -9.88 -4.06
CA GLY A 87 -1.58 -8.56 -3.87
C GLY A 87 -2.86 -8.54 -3.02
N LEU A 88 -3.74 -9.54 -3.17
CA LEU A 88 -4.92 -9.68 -2.32
C LEU A 88 -4.54 -9.95 -0.87
N LEU A 89 -3.57 -10.83 -0.62
CA LEU A 89 -3.08 -11.12 0.73
C LEU A 89 -2.46 -9.87 1.36
N GLU A 90 -1.58 -9.17 0.64
CA GLU A 90 -0.98 -7.92 1.12
C GLU A 90 -2.04 -6.84 1.34
N GLY A 91 -3.03 -6.72 0.45
CA GLY A 91 -4.14 -5.78 0.63
C GLY A 91 -4.97 -6.06 1.87
N LEU A 92 -5.25 -7.33 2.17
CA LEU A 92 -5.92 -7.75 3.41
C LEU A 92 -5.05 -7.44 4.64
N MET A 93 -3.75 -7.69 4.56
CA MET A 93 -2.80 -7.32 5.62
C MET A 93 -2.78 -5.80 5.84
N GLY A 94 -2.78 -5.01 4.76
CA GLY A 94 -2.86 -3.55 4.81
C GLY A 94 -4.15 -3.07 5.48
N ILE A 95 -5.30 -3.65 5.14
CA ILE A 95 -6.57 -3.38 5.85
C ILE A 95 -6.43 -3.69 7.34
N GLY A 96 -5.85 -4.85 7.69
CA GLY A 96 -5.57 -5.21 9.08
C GLY A 96 -4.68 -4.19 9.80
N MET A 97 -3.60 -3.74 9.17
CA MET A 97 -2.73 -2.69 9.70
C MET A 97 -3.49 -1.38 9.93
N TRP A 98 -4.39 -0.98 9.03
CA TRP A 98 -5.25 0.19 9.23
C TRP A 98 -6.21 0.01 10.40
N GLN A 99 -6.79 -1.18 10.60
CA GLN A 99 -7.65 -1.44 11.76
C GLN A 99 -6.88 -1.29 13.07
N VAL A 100 -5.67 -1.87 13.13
CA VAL A 100 -4.78 -1.73 14.29
C VAL A 100 -4.43 -0.25 14.52
N LEU A 101 -4.10 0.49 13.45
CA LEU A 101 -3.80 1.92 13.56
C LEU A 101 -4.99 2.73 14.08
N PHE A 102 -6.20 2.46 13.60
CA PHE A 102 -7.41 3.13 14.09
C PHE A 102 -7.74 2.79 15.54
N TRP A 103 -7.42 1.57 15.97
CA TRP A 103 -7.57 1.14 17.37
C TRP A 103 -6.56 1.82 18.30
N LEU A 104 -5.30 1.99 17.86
CA LEU A 104 -4.24 2.62 18.65
C LEU A 104 -4.32 4.15 18.68
N ALA A 105 -4.81 4.77 17.60
CA ALA A 105 -4.94 6.21 17.47
C ALA A 105 -6.43 6.60 17.39
N HIS A 106 -6.89 6.99 16.21
CA HIS A 106 -8.29 7.27 15.97
C HIS A 106 -8.66 7.01 14.51
N LYS A 107 -9.94 6.74 14.26
CA LYS A 107 -10.48 6.71 12.90
C LYS A 107 -10.92 8.12 12.48
N PRO A 108 -10.52 8.64 11.31
CA PRO A 108 -11.03 9.92 10.83
C PRO A 108 -12.52 9.82 10.48
N GLU A 109 -13.34 10.78 10.92
CA GLU A 109 -14.80 10.74 10.76
C GLU A 109 -15.27 10.64 9.30
N ASN A 110 -14.57 11.32 8.39
CA ASN A 110 -14.97 11.43 6.97
C ASN A 110 -14.21 10.46 6.05
N LEU A 111 -13.61 9.40 6.59
CA LEU A 111 -12.94 8.37 5.79
C LEU A 111 -14.01 7.51 5.08
N PRO A 112 -14.08 7.49 3.73
CA PRO A 112 -15.00 6.62 2.99
C PRO A 112 -14.53 5.16 3.04
N LEU A 113 -14.74 4.51 4.19
CA LEU A 113 -14.09 3.27 4.59
C LEU A 113 -14.18 2.14 3.56
N LEU A 114 -15.39 1.86 3.06
CA LEU A 114 -15.60 0.78 2.08
C LEU A 114 -14.81 1.03 0.80
N THR A 115 -14.94 2.23 0.22
CA THR A 115 -14.22 2.62 -1.00
C THR A 115 -12.71 2.63 -0.77
N TYR A 116 -12.28 3.06 0.42
CA TYR A 116 -10.87 3.09 0.79
C TYR A 116 -10.29 1.67 0.92
N TYR A 117 -11.05 0.71 1.47
CA TYR A 117 -10.60 -0.68 1.55
C TYR A 117 -10.56 -1.37 0.19
N ILE A 118 -11.52 -1.08 -0.70
CA ILE A 118 -11.44 -1.53 -2.10
C ILE A 118 -10.20 -0.94 -2.77
N ASN A 119 -9.90 0.35 -2.55
CA ASN A 119 -8.67 0.98 -3.02
C ASN A 119 -7.43 0.24 -2.51
N LEU A 120 -7.33 -0.03 -1.20
CA LEU A 120 -6.20 -0.76 -0.62
C LEU A 120 -5.99 -2.12 -1.25
N LEU A 121 -7.05 -2.91 -1.46
CA LEU A 121 -6.93 -4.22 -2.10
C LEU A 121 -6.34 -4.11 -3.51
N ILE A 122 -6.88 -3.21 -4.33
CA ILE A 122 -6.43 -3.08 -5.72
C ILE A 122 -5.04 -2.44 -5.80
N ALA A 123 -4.75 -1.46 -4.95
CA ALA A 123 -3.44 -0.83 -4.84
C ALA A 123 -2.34 -1.86 -4.50
N HIS A 124 -2.61 -2.82 -3.61
CA HIS A 124 -1.65 -3.87 -3.31
C HIS A 124 -1.53 -4.92 -4.42
N ILE A 125 -2.56 -5.14 -5.24
CA ILE A 125 -2.41 -5.91 -6.49
C ILE A 125 -1.44 -5.21 -7.44
N VAL A 126 -1.52 -3.88 -7.57
CA VAL A 126 -0.56 -3.09 -8.36
C VAL A 126 0.85 -3.19 -7.77
N PHE A 127 0.98 -3.07 -6.44
CA PHE A 127 2.26 -3.21 -5.74
C PHE A 127 2.91 -4.58 -6.02
N ALA A 128 2.17 -5.67 -5.79
CA ALA A 128 2.65 -7.03 -5.98
C ALA A 128 2.99 -7.31 -7.45
N ALA A 129 2.17 -6.83 -8.39
CA ALA A 129 2.45 -6.98 -9.82
C ALA A 129 3.77 -6.32 -10.23
N VAL A 130 4.03 -5.09 -9.78
CA VAL A 130 5.30 -4.41 -10.05
C VAL A 130 6.47 -5.12 -9.37
N ALA A 131 6.34 -5.47 -8.09
CA ALA A 131 7.40 -6.13 -7.34
C ALA A 131 7.80 -7.49 -7.94
N LEU A 132 6.82 -8.37 -8.18
CA LEU A 132 7.06 -9.72 -8.72
C LEU A 132 7.55 -9.70 -10.16
N SER A 133 7.26 -8.65 -10.95
CA SER A 133 7.83 -8.51 -12.29
C SER A 133 9.33 -8.19 -12.31
N MET A 134 9.89 -7.85 -11.15
CA MET A 134 11.28 -7.44 -10.96
C MET A 134 12.11 -8.44 -10.12
N PHE A 135 11.49 -9.54 -9.69
CA PHE A 135 12.17 -10.67 -9.05
C PHE A 135 12.86 -11.52 -10.11
#